data_AF-A0ABD0KJC5-F1
#
_entry.id   AF-A0ABD0KJC5-F1
#
_cell.length_a   1.000
_cell.length_b   1.000
_cell.length_c   1.000
_cell.angle_alpha   90.00
_cell.angle_beta   90.00
_cell.angle_gamma   90.00
#
_symmetry.space_group_name_H-M   'P 1'
#
loop_
_entity.id
_entity.type
_entity.pdbx_description
1 polymer ?
#
loop_
_entity_poly.entity_id
_entity_poly.type
_entity_poly.pdbx_seq_one_letter_code
_entity_poly.pdbx_strand_id
1 'polypeptide(L)'
;MDTVAECYWLDAENSQCSAGDGYELKGSVGSVAVIEIAKATDDFVGKYMCEVVPSEPSDIKACEFQLKEEPRPTESTDIESNNNFDNHDYPSFVFSSL
;
A
#
# COMPACT_ATOMS: atom_id res chain seq x y z
N MET A 1 8.51 -7.05 -12.43
CA MET A 1 7.47 -7.05 -11.39
C MET A 1 8.11 -7.57 -10.14
N ASP A 2 8.32 -6.65 -9.20
CA ASP A 2 8.83 -6.99 -7.88
C ASP A 2 7.67 -6.89 -6.89
N THR A 3 7.56 -7.89 -6.02
CA THR A 3 6.54 -7.89 -4.96
C THR A 3 6.96 -6.90 -3.89
N VAL A 4 6.15 -5.87 -3.70
CA VAL A 4 6.37 -4.80 -2.72
C VAL A 4 5.82 -5.19 -1.36
N ALA A 5 4.61 -5.75 -1.35
CA ALA A 5 4.06 -6.38 -0.17
C ALA A 5 3.03 -7.42 -0.55
N GLU A 6 2.87 -8.40 0.32
CA GLU A 6 1.86 -9.43 0.21
C GLU A 6 1.19 -9.60 1.56
N CYS A 7 -0.13 -9.67 1.56
CA CYS A 7 -0.89 -9.80 2.78
C CYS A 7 -2.05 -10.78 2.64
N TYR A 8 -2.17 -11.60 3.68
CA TYR A 8 -3.15 -12.66 3.83
C TYR A 8 -3.99 -12.37 5.07
N TRP A 9 -5.27 -12.07 4.87
CA TRP A 9 -6.21 -11.93 5.99
C TRP A 9 -6.96 -13.24 6.18
N LEU A 10 -6.73 -13.86 7.34
CA LEU A 10 -7.53 -15.00 7.80
C LEU A 10 -8.68 -14.50 8.68
N ASP A 11 -8.39 -13.58 9.60
CA ASP A 11 -9.33 -12.85 10.43
C ASP A 11 -8.66 -11.58 11.01
N ALA A 12 -9.36 -10.86 11.88
CA ALA A 12 -8.86 -9.61 12.47
C ALA A 12 -7.61 -9.77 13.35
N GLU A 13 -7.33 -10.97 13.88
CA GLU A 13 -6.21 -11.25 14.78
C GLU A 13 -5.09 -12.04 14.09
N ASN A 14 -5.39 -12.74 12.98
CA ASN A 14 -4.48 -13.65 12.28
C ASN A 14 -4.07 -13.15 10.88
N SER A 15 -4.17 -11.85 10.61
CA SER A 15 -3.65 -11.26 9.36
C SER A 15 -2.12 -11.34 9.32
N GLN A 16 -1.57 -11.87 8.22
CA GLN A 16 -0.13 -11.97 7.99
C GLN A 16 0.25 -11.12 6.78
N CYS A 17 1.16 -10.19 6.97
CA CYS A 17 1.68 -9.32 5.92
C CYS A 17 3.20 -9.40 5.89
N SER A 18 3.77 -9.43 4.68
CA SER A 18 5.21 -9.35 4.44
C SER A 18 5.51 -8.23 3.47
N ALA A 19 6.54 -7.44 3.78
CA ALA A 19 7.08 -6.43 2.88
C ALA A 19 8.29 -7.01 2.13
N GLY A 20 8.44 -6.60 0.87
CA GLY A 20 9.63 -6.87 0.06
C GLY A 20 10.83 -6.02 0.50
N ASP A 21 11.99 -6.31 -0.08
CA ASP A 21 13.22 -5.61 0.27
C ASP A 21 13.13 -4.09 0.03
N GLY A 22 13.54 -3.30 1.02
CA GLY A 22 13.49 -1.83 0.96
C GLY A 22 12.15 -1.22 1.39
N TYR A 23 11.16 -2.04 1.72
CA TYR A 23 9.85 -1.63 2.21
C TYR A 23 9.63 -2.08 3.65
N GLU A 24 8.85 -1.32 4.40
CA GLU A 24 8.46 -1.65 5.77
C GLU A 24 6.94 -1.66 5.90
N LEU A 25 6.40 -2.67 6.56
CA LEU A 25 5.00 -2.68 6.94
C LEU A 25 4.84 -1.90 8.26
N LYS A 26 4.14 -0.77 8.22
CA LYS A 26 3.86 0.02 9.43
C LYS A 26 2.62 -0.46 10.17
N GLY A 27 1.74 -1.18 9.49
CA GLY A 27 0.60 -1.85 10.11
C GLY A 27 -0.40 -2.34 9.09
N SER A 28 -1.22 -3.29 9.54
CA SER A 28 -2.39 -3.80 8.86
C SER A 28 -3.56 -3.77 9.85
N VAL A 29 -4.63 -3.05 9.51
CA VAL A 29 -5.86 -3.00 10.32
C VAL A 29 -7.03 -3.24 9.38
N GLY A 30 -7.71 -4.38 9.57
CA GLY A 30 -8.82 -4.77 8.71
C GLY A 30 -8.40 -4.81 7.24
N SER A 31 -9.10 -4.12 6.35
CA SER A 31 -8.81 -4.06 4.90
C SER A 31 -7.72 -3.05 4.49
N VAL A 32 -7.05 -2.42 5.46
CA VAL A 32 -6.05 -1.36 5.20
C VAL A 32 -4.66 -1.83 5.62
N ALA A 33 -3.69 -1.68 4.72
CA ALA A 33 -2.27 -1.84 5.04
C ALA A 33 -1.50 -0.58 4.65
N VAL A 34 -0.52 -0.23 5.48
CA VAL A 34 0.36 0.91 5.26
C VAL A 34 1.78 0.41 5.04
N ILE A 35 2.28 0.67 3.83
CA ILE A 35 3.65 0.32 3.41
C ILE A 35 4.46 1.61 3.35
N GLU A 36 5.58 1.62 4.05
CA GLU A 36 6.54 2.72 4.03
C GLU A 36 7.77 2.35 3.21
N ILE A 37 8.25 3.29 2.40
CA ILE A 37 9.52 3.19 1.69
C ILE A 37 10.57 3.89 2.55
N ALA A 38 11.38 3.14 3.30
CA ALA A 38 12.25 3.69 4.33
C ALA A 38 13.33 4.65 3.78
N LYS A 39 13.77 4.43 2.55
CA LYS A 39 14.75 5.27 1.85
C LYS A 39 14.39 5.38 0.37
N ALA A 40 13.37 6.16 0.07
CA ALA A 40 12.90 6.33 -1.30
C ALA A 40 14.00 6.99 -2.17
N THR A 41 14.48 6.23 -3.15
CA THR A 41 15.38 6.67 -4.24
C THR A 41 14.64 6.68 -5.57
N ASP A 42 15.28 7.18 -6.63
CA ASP A 42 14.71 7.18 -7.97
C ASP A 42 14.30 5.78 -8.44
N ASP A 43 14.94 4.73 -7.91
CA ASP A 43 14.62 3.32 -8.20
C ASP A 43 13.22 2.89 -7.73
N PHE A 44 12.60 3.66 -6.81
CA PHE A 44 11.24 3.42 -6.33
C PHE A 44 10.18 4.23 -7.08
N VAL A 45 10.57 5.15 -7.97
CA VAL A 45 9.62 5.95 -8.76
C VAL A 45 8.99 5.08 -9.85
N GLY A 46 7.67 5.13 -9.97
CA GLY A 46 6.99 4.35 -10.99
C GLY A 46 5.54 4.04 -10.67
N LYS A 47 4.98 3.12 -11.46
CA LYS A 47 3.61 2.65 -11.28
C LYS A 47 3.60 1.42 -10.39
N TYR A 48 2.61 1.41 -9.52
CA TYR A 48 2.35 0.32 -8.60
C TYR A 48 0.95 -0.20 -8.84
N MET A 49 0.80 -1.48 -8.58
CA MET A 49 -0.43 -2.22 -8.80
C MET A 49 -0.82 -2.94 -7.51
N CYS A 50 -2.09 -2.81 -7.13
CA CYS A 50 -2.69 -3.58 -6.05
C CYS A 50 -3.73 -4.52 -6.65
N GLU A 51 -3.56 -5.82 -6.40
CA GLU A 51 -4.45 -6.89 -6.81
C GLU A 51 -5.04 -7.57 -5.57
N VAL A 52 -6.36 -7.77 -5.54
CA VAL A 52 -7.08 -8.38 -4.42
C VAL A 52 -7.36 -9.84 -4.73
N VAL A 53 -6.68 -10.81 -4.12
CA VAL A 53 -6.76 -12.22 -4.52
C VAL A 53 -7.90 -12.98 -3.82
N PRO A 54 -8.72 -13.76 -4.56
CA PRO A 54 -8.77 -13.84 -6.02
C PRO A 54 -9.45 -12.59 -6.61
N SER A 55 -8.79 -11.95 -7.59
CA SER A 55 -9.26 -10.71 -8.23
C SER A 55 -9.82 -10.98 -9.62
N GLU A 56 -10.91 -10.30 -9.98
CA GLU A 56 -11.17 -10.06 -11.40
C GLU A 56 -10.27 -8.91 -11.91
N PRO A 57 -9.97 -8.84 -13.22
CA PRO A 57 -9.14 -7.77 -13.77
C PRO A 57 -9.63 -6.34 -13.48
N SER A 58 -10.93 -6.18 -13.19
CA SER A 58 -11.56 -4.91 -12.79
C SER A 58 -11.21 -4.47 -11.37
N ASP A 59 -10.72 -5.37 -10.52
CA ASP A 59 -10.42 -5.11 -9.11
C ASP A 59 -8.98 -4.63 -8.92
N ILE A 60 -8.21 -4.54 -10.01
CA ILE A 60 -6.83 -4.07 -10.01
C ILE A 60 -6.82 -2.55 -9.99
N LYS A 61 -6.22 -1.97 -8.95
CA LYS A 61 -6.00 -0.52 -8.84
C LYS A 61 -4.54 -0.19 -9.04
N ALA A 62 -4.28 0.73 -9.97
CA ALA A 62 -2.95 1.26 -10.21
C ALA A 62 -2.79 2.65 -9.55
N CYS A 63 -1.63 2.88 -8.95
CA CYS A 63 -1.22 4.17 -8.40
C CYS A 63 0.18 4.51 -8.92
N GLU A 64 0.56 5.78 -8.91
CA GLU A 64 1.91 6.22 -9.31
C GLU A 64 2.60 6.88 -8.12
N PHE A 65 3.84 6.47 -7.85
CA PHE A 65 4.70 7.09 -6.86
C PHE A 65 5.71 7.98 -7.56
N GLN A 66 5.78 9.22 -7.12
CA GLN A 66 6.75 10.20 -7.58
C GLN A 66 7.49 10.77 -6.37
N LEU A 67 8.81 10.89 -6.47
CA LEU A 67 9.58 11.64 -5.49
C LEU A 67 9.26 13.12 -5.63
N LYS A 68 8.72 13.72 -4.58
CA LYS A 68 8.73 15.18 -4.47
C LYS A 68 10.13 15.59 -4.05
N GLU A 69 10.87 16.24 -4.94
CA GLU A 69 12.01 17.05 -4.52
C GLU A 69 11.50 18.08 -3.49
N GLU A 70 12.12 18.19 -2.32
CA GLU A 70 11.75 19.21 -1.34
C GLU A 70 11.81 20.60 -1.98
N PRO A 71 10.70 21.33 -2.08
CA PRO A 71 10.77 22.78 -2.18
C PRO A 71 11.22 23.30 -0.80
N ARG A 72 12.05 24.35 -0.79
CA ARG A 72 12.34 25.13 0.44
C ARG A 72 11.05 25.36 1.24
N PRO A 73 11.10 25.30 2.58
CA PRO A 73 9.90 25.20 3.40
C PRO A 73 8.93 26.33 3.10
N THR A 74 7.77 25.97 2.58
CA THR A 74 6.57 26.80 2.67
C THR A 74 5.48 25.93 3.25
N GLU A 75 5.09 26.30 4.46
CA GLU A 75 4.01 25.72 5.24
C GLU A 75 2.73 25.59 4.41
N SER A 76 2.16 24.39 4.37
CA SER A 76 0.76 24.20 3.99
C SER A 76 0.22 22.96 4.72
N THR A 77 -0.76 23.20 5.58
CA THR A 77 -1.63 22.20 6.17
C THR A 77 -2.60 21.68 5.12
N ASP A 78 -2.92 20.39 5.17
CA ASP A 78 -4.29 19.84 5.25
C ASP A 78 -4.25 18.35 4.86
N ILE A 79 -4.64 17.47 5.77
CA ILE A 79 -5.13 16.12 5.43
C ILE A 79 -6.47 15.94 6.13
N GLU A 80 -7.56 16.10 5.38
CA GLU A 80 -8.86 15.58 5.79
C GLU A 80 -8.82 14.06 5.74
N SER A 81 -9.00 13.42 6.89
CA SER A 81 -9.22 11.98 7.00
C SER A 81 -10.72 11.73 7.14
N ASN A 82 -11.37 11.32 6.05
CA ASN A 82 -12.67 10.65 6.12
C ASN A 82 -12.55 9.33 5.35
N ASN A 83 -12.75 8.20 6.03
CA ASN A 83 -13.86 7.31 5.71
C ASN A 83 -13.95 6.14 6.69
N ASN A 84 -15.21 5.88 7.06
CA ASN A 84 -15.72 4.72 7.76
C ASN A 84 -15.63 3.49 6.84
N PHE A 85 -15.16 2.34 7.34
CA PHE A 85 -15.17 1.08 6.61
C PHE A 85 -15.85 0.01 7.44
N ASP A 86 -17.03 -0.42 6.99
CA ASP A 86 -17.76 -1.55 7.55
C ASP A 86 -17.02 -2.86 7.24
N ASN A 87 -16.81 -3.68 8.27
CA ASN A 87 -16.33 -5.05 8.17
C ASN A 87 -17.32 -5.89 7.36
N HIS A 88 -16.84 -6.73 6.44
CA HIS A 88 -17.22 -8.14 6.25
C HIS A 88 -16.38 -8.72 5.08
N ASP A 89 -15.81 -9.91 5.30
CA ASP A 89 -14.87 -10.67 4.45
C ASP A 89 -13.60 -9.92 4.01
N TYR A 90 -12.46 -10.29 4.60
CA TYR A 90 -11.17 -9.69 4.27
C TYR A 90 -10.51 -10.44 3.11
N PRO A 91 -10.35 -9.82 1.94
CA PRO A 91 -9.62 -10.46 0.85
C PRO A 91 -8.11 -10.32 1.06
N SER A 92 -7.33 -11.25 0.49
CA SER A 92 -5.87 -11.12 0.43
C SER A 92 -5.49 -10.11 -0.64
N PHE A 93 -4.32 -9.48 -0.55
CA PHE A 93 -3.83 -8.66 -1.66
C PHE A 93 -2.34 -8.82 -1.92
N VAL A 94 -1.97 -8.51 -3.15
CA VAL A 94 -0.59 -8.43 -3.63
C VAL A 94 -0.36 -7.03 -4.17
N PHE A 95 0.68 -6.37 -3.65
CA PHE A 95 1.13 -5.05 -4.11
C PHE A 95 2.46 -5.22 -4.83
N SER A 96 2.52 -4.77 -6.09
CA SER A 96 3.68 -4.98 -6.97
C SER A 96 4.09 -3.71 -7.72
N SER A 97 5.37 -3.60 -8.05
CA SER A 97 5.87 -2.59 -9.01
C SER A 97 5.66 -3.06 -10.46
N LEU A 98 5.24 -2.14 -11.33
CA LEU A 98 5.05 -2.37 -12.78
C LEU A 98 6.29 -1.98 -13.59
#